data_AF-A0A971G3Y6-F1
#
_entry.id   AF-A0A971G3Y6-F1
#
_cell.length_a   1.000
_cell.length_b   1.000
_cell.length_c   1.000
_cell.angle_alpha   90.00
_cell.angle_beta   90.00
_cell.angle_gamma   90.00
#
_symmetry.space_group_name_H-M   'P 1'
#
loop_
_entity.id
_entity.type
_entity.pdbx_description
1 polymer ?
#
loop_
_entity_poly.entity_id
_entity_poly.type
_entity_poly.pdbx_seq_one_letter_code
_entity_poly.pdbx_strand_id
1 'polypeptide(L)'
;MEFRRISSLPPYVFTIIDGLKVAARRDGVDVVDLGFGNPDLPSPDVAVEKLAEAARNSRNHRYSSSRGLPKLREAVADLYIRRFGVALDPETEVITTIGAKEGFSHLMWVLLGPGDSALV
;
A
#
# COMPACT_ATOMS: atom_id res chain seq x y z
N MET A 1 -17.17 -22.55 14.51
CA MET A 1 -15.71 -22.38 14.31
C MET A 1 -15.40 -20.92 14.56
N GLU A 2 -14.55 -20.60 15.54
CA GLU A 2 -14.25 -19.21 15.89
C GLU A 2 -12.95 -18.76 15.23
N PHE A 3 -13.02 -17.71 14.40
CA PHE A 3 -11.86 -17.15 13.71
C PHE A 3 -11.15 -16.15 14.61
N ARG A 4 -10.31 -16.64 15.53
CA ARG A 4 -9.65 -15.84 16.59
C ARG A 4 -9.09 -14.48 16.14
N ARG A 5 -8.40 -14.41 14.99
CA ARG A 5 -7.82 -13.16 14.46
C ARG A 5 -8.84 -12.21 13.83
N ILE A 6 -9.91 -12.74 13.26
CA ILE A 6 -10.96 -11.94 12.63
C ILE A 6 -11.87 -11.35 13.71
N SER A 7 -12.25 -12.16 14.71
CA SER A 7 -13.09 -11.73 15.81
C SER A 7 -12.45 -10.65 16.70
N SER A 8 -11.12 -10.50 16.68
CA SER A 8 -10.40 -9.50 17.46
C SER A 8 -10.16 -8.18 16.72
N LEU A 9 -10.55 -8.06 15.45
CA LEU A 9 -10.40 -6.80 14.71
C LEU A 9 -11.45 -5.78 15.18
N PRO A 10 -11.06 -4.53 15.45
CA PRO A 10 -12.03 -3.50 15.81
C PRO A 10 -12.95 -3.18 14.63
N PRO A 11 -14.14 -2.61 14.90
CA PRO A 11 -15.02 -2.11 13.84
C PRO A 11 -14.31 -1.10 12.94
N TYR A 12 -14.51 -1.22 11.63
CA TYR A 12 -13.94 -0.28 10.66
C TYR A 12 -14.83 0.97 10.57
N VAL A 13 -14.42 2.02 11.29
CA VAL A 13 -15.18 3.28 11.46
C VAL A 13 -15.58 3.92 10.12
N PHE A 14 -14.73 3.85 9.09
CA PHE A 14 -15.02 4.47 7.80
C PHE A 14 -16.24 3.87 7.09
N THR A 15 -16.54 2.58 7.25
CA THR A 15 -17.77 1.99 6.68
C THR A 15 -19.03 2.65 7.25
N ILE A 16 -19.01 2.99 8.55
CA ILE A 16 -20.13 3.65 9.21
C ILE A 16 -20.27 5.08 8.67
N ILE A 17 -19.16 5.82 8.59
CA ILE A 17 -19.12 7.19 8.06
C ILE A 17 -19.61 7.22 6.61
N ASP A 18 -19.18 6.28 5.77
CA ASP A 18 -19.63 6.16 4.38
C ASP A 18 -21.14 5.95 4.28
N GLY A 19 -21.71 5.10 5.15
CA GLY A 19 -23.16 4.92 5.25
C GLY A 19 -23.91 6.21 5.58
N LEU A 20 -23.41 6.97 6.56
CA LEU A 20 -23.99 8.26 6.95
C LEU A 20 -23.90 9.31 5.84
N LYS A 21 -22.74 9.40 5.15
CA LYS A 21 -22.56 10.29 4.00
C LYS A 21 -23.55 9.97 2.87
N VAL A 22 -23.76 8.69 2.58
CA VAL A 22 -24.72 8.26 1.56
C VAL A 22 -26.15 8.62 1.95
N ALA A 23 -26.54 8.41 3.21
CA ALA A 23 -27.87 8.79 3.70
C ALA A 23 -28.10 10.30 3.59
N ALA A 24 -27.17 11.13 4.07
CA ALA A 24 -27.28 12.58 4.00
C ALA A 24 -27.39 13.09 2.55
N ARG A 25 -26.60 12.54 1.62
CA ARG A 25 -26.71 12.86 0.19
C ARG A 25 -28.08 12.50 -0.39
N ARG A 26 -28.68 11.38 0.04
CA ARG A 26 -30.03 10.99 -0.39
C ARG A 26 -31.10 11.94 0.13
N ASP A 27 -30.89 12.53 1.29
CA ASP A 27 -31.78 13.54 1.88
C ASP A 27 -31.57 14.94 1.29
N GLY A 28 -30.75 15.07 0.24
CA GLY A 28 -30.49 16.32 -0.47
C GLY A 28 -29.45 17.22 0.20
N VAL A 29 -28.71 16.70 1.20
CA VAL A 29 -27.62 17.45 1.83
C VAL A 29 -26.39 17.48 0.93
N ASP A 30 -25.82 18.67 0.73
CA ASP A 30 -24.53 18.82 0.07
C ASP A 30 -23.38 18.41 1.00
N VAL A 31 -22.86 17.20 0.80
CA VAL A 31 -21.82 16.60 1.64
C VAL A 31 -20.44 16.85 1.04
N VAL A 32 -19.69 17.77 1.66
CA VAL A 32 -18.26 17.96 1.39
C VAL A 32 -17.45 16.92 2.17
N ASP A 33 -16.83 15.99 1.43
CA ASP A 33 -16.11 14.86 2.02
C ASP A 33 -14.62 15.17 2.15
N LEU A 34 -14.19 15.47 3.37
CA LEU A 34 -12.78 15.69 3.74
C LEU A 34 -12.20 14.50 4.51
N GLY A 35 -12.88 13.35 4.50
CA GLY A 35 -12.57 12.22 5.37
C GLY A 35 -11.62 11.18 4.76
N PHE A 36 -11.36 11.23 3.45
CA PHE A 36 -10.55 10.24 2.75
C PHE A 36 -9.17 10.78 2.39
N GLY A 37 -8.13 10.02 2.69
CA GLY A 37 -6.73 10.41 2.47
C GLY A 37 -6.17 10.06 1.09
N ASN A 38 -7.02 9.78 0.09
CA ASN A 38 -6.53 9.54 -1.27
C ASN A 38 -6.29 10.89 -1.94
N PRO A 39 -5.16 11.06 -2.65
CA PRO A 39 -4.98 12.22 -3.51
C PRO A 39 -6.10 12.31 -4.55
N ASP A 40 -6.53 13.54 -4.83
CA ASP A 40 -7.51 13.89 -5.87
C ASP A 40 -6.86 14.06 -7.25
N LEU A 41 -5.54 14.25 -7.29
CA LEU A 41 -4.76 14.34 -8.52
C LEU A 41 -4.53 12.96 -9.17
N PRO A 42 -4.56 12.88 -10.51
CA PRO A 42 -4.26 11.65 -11.23
C PRO A 42 -2.78 11.28 -11.10
N SER A 43 -2.47 10.01 -11.36
CA SER A 43 -1.09 9.56 -11.54
C SER A 43 -0.40 10.34 -12.67
N PRO A 44 0.91 10.65 -12.55
CA PRO A 44 1.65 11.33 -13.62
C PRO A 44 1.62 10.56 -14.95
N ASP A 45 1.50 11.28 -16.07
CA ASP A 45 1.41 10.69 -17.41
C ASP A 45 2.56 9.72 -17.71
N VAL A 46 3.79 10.07 -17.33
CA VAL A 46 4.97 9.22 -17.49
C VAL A 46 4.81 7.83 -16.85
N ALA A 47 4.12 7.74 -15.71
CA ALA A 47 3.86 6.47 -15.04
C ALA A 47 2.77 5.67 -15.77
N VAL A 48 1.70 6.34 -16.21
CA VAL A 48 0.58 5.73 -16.94
C VAL A 48 1.07 5.19 -18.29
N GLU A 49 1.84 5.97 -19.03
CA GLU A 49 2.44 5.58 -20.31
C GLU A 49 3.39 4.39 -20.15
N LYS A 50 4.27 4.43 -19.14
CA LYS A 50 5.21 3.33 -18.89
C LYS A 50 4.50 2.04 -18.50
N LEU A 51 3.43 2.14 -17.71
CA LEU A 51 2.57 1.00 -17.38
C LEU A 51 1.93 0.42 -18.64
N ALA A 52 1.37 1.26 -19.51
CA ALA A 52 0.74 0.82 -20.75
C ALA A 52 1.74 0.13 -21.69
N GLU A 53 2.96 0.66 -21.81
CA GLU A 53 4.07 0.03 -22.53
C GLU A 53 4.40 -1.35 -21.91
N ALA A 54 4.59 -1.41 -20.59
CA ALA A 54 4.96 -2.64 -19.89
C ALA A 54 3.88 -3.72 -19.98
N ALA A 55 2.59 -3.35 -19.96
CA ALA A 55 1.46 -4.27 -20.06
C ALA A 55 1.36 -4.93 -21.45
N ARG A 56 1.76 -4.24 -22.52
CA ARG A 56 1.79 -4.78 -23.89
C ARG A 56 2.91 -5.79 -24.12
N ASN A 57 3.94 -5.82 -23.26
CA ASN A 57 5.01 -6.79 -23.35
C ASN A 57 4.60 -8.13 -22.72
N SER A 58 4.33 -9.14 -23.54
CA SER A 58 3.90 -10.48 -23.09
C SER A 58 4.91 -11.19 -22.18
N ARG A 59 6.19 -10.79 -22.20
CA ARG A 59 7.19 -11.34 -21.26
C ARG A 59 6.89 -10.98 -19.81
N ASN A 60 6.18 -9.87 -19.58
CA ASN A 60 5.83 -9.39 -18.24
C ASN A 60 4.61 -10.09 -17.65
N HIS A 61 3.93 -10.97 -18.41
CA HIS A 61 2.73 -11.67 -17.94
C HIS A 61 3.03 -12.89 -17.09
N ARG A 62 4.31 -13.27 -16.99
CA ARG A 62 4.77 -14.39 -16.15
C ARG A 62 4.90 -13.94 -14.70
N TYR A 63 5.10 -14.90 -13.80
CA TYR A 63 5.42 -14.59 -12.41
C TYR A 63 6.66 -13.68 -12.31
N SER A 64 6.52 -12.63 -11.50
CA SER A 64 7.62 -11.74 -11.12
C SER A 64 8.52 -12.43 -10.08
N SER A 65 9.71 -11.87 -9.88
CA SER A 65 10.54 -12.17 -8.71
C SER A 65 9.79 -11.84 -7.43
N SER A 66 9.83 -12.75 -6.44
CA SER A 66 9.14 -12.60 -5.15
C SER A 66 9.60 -11.38 -4.36
N ARG A 67 10.88 -10.99 -4.51
CA ARG A 67 11.46 -9.82 -3.83
C ARG A 67 11.21 -8.51 -4.57
N GLY A 68 10.69 -8.59 -5.80
CA GLY A 68 10.61 -7.47 -6.73
C GLY A 68 11.64 -7.52 -7.86
N LEU A 69 11.35 -6.76 -8.92
CA LEU A 69 12.24 -6.63 -10.07
C LEU A 69 13.59 -6.01 -9.64
N PRO A 70 14.74 -6.59 -10.03
CA PRO A 70 16.05 -6.07 -9.63
C PRO A 70 16.24 -4.58 -9.90
N LYS A 71 15.90 -4.13 -11.12
CA LYS A 71 15.98 -2.71 -11.51
C LYS A 71 15.08 -1.78 -10.71
N LEU A 72 13.95 -2.29 -10.19
CA LEU A 72 13.08 -1.51 -9.32
C LEU A 72 13.70 -1.37 -7.93
N ARG A 73 14.32 -2.43 -7.41
CA ARG A 73 15.05 -2.38 -6.13
C ARG A 73 16.26 -1.45 -6.19
N GLU A 74 17.04 -1.51 -7.28
CA GLU A 74 18.12 -0.56 -7.57
C GLU A 74 17.62 0.88 -7.58
N ALA A 75 16.52 1.16 -8.31
CA ALA A 75 15.93 2.51 -8.37
C ALA A 75 15.49 3.05 -7.01
N VAL A 76 15.04 2.19 -6.09
CA VAL A 76 14.70 2.57 -4.71
C VAL A 76 15.93 2.89 -3.89
N ALA A 77 16.99 2.07 -3.95
CA ALA A 77 18.27 2.36 -3.27
C ALA A 77 18.87 3.69 -3.75
N ASP A 78 18.83 3.90 -5.06
CA ASP A 78 19.20 5.14 -5.75
C ASP A 78 18.41 6.37 -5.30
N LEU A 79 17.10 6.20 -5.09
CA LEU A 79 16.25 7.27 -4.55
C LEU A 79 16.69 7.62 -3.12
N TYR A 80 16.99 6.61 -2.30
CA TYR A 80 17.38 6.81 -0.90
C TYR A 80 18.71 7.57 -0.77
N ILE A 81 19.72 7.21 -1.56
CA ILE A 81 21.01 7.91 -1.51
C ILE A 81 20.86 9.35 -2.00
N ARG A 82 20.12 9.60 -3.09
CA ARG A 82 19.93 10.95 -3.63
C ARG A 82 19.10 11.85 -2.73
N ARG A 83 18.03 11.32 -2.12
CA ARG A 83 17.06 12.11 -1.37
C ARG A 83 17.42 12.26 0.10
N PHE A 84 18.03 11.22 0.68
CA PHE A 84 18.25 11.13 2.12
C PHE A 84 19.71 10.91 2.51
N GLY A 85 20.62 10.70 1.54
CA GLY A 85 22.02 10.39 1.84
C GLY A 85 22.23 9.00 2.45
N VAL A 86 21.25 8.11 2.34
CA VAL A 86 21.29 6.75 2.90
C VAL A 86 21.64 5.76 1.80
N ALA A 87 22.76 5.06 1.96
CA ALA A 87 23.13 3.95 1.08
C ALA A 87 22.36 2.69 1.50
N LEU A 88 21.77 2.00 0.53
CA LEU A 88 21.09 0.71 0.72
C LEU A 88 21.65 -0.30 -0.27
N ASP A 89 21.87 -1.54 0.17
CA ASP A 89 22.12 -2.68 -0.71
C ASP A 89 20.78 -3.17 -1.30
N PRO A 90 20.55 -3.03 -2.62
CA PRO A 90 19.30 -3.45 -3.22
C PRO A 90 19.03 -4.96 -3.05
N GLU A 91 20.06 -5.80 -2.92
CA GLU A 91 19.94 -7.25 -2.79
C GLU A 91 19.68 -7.73 -1.36
N THR A 92 19.85 -6.90 -0.33
CA THR A 92 19.64 -7.33 1.07
C THR A 92 18.71 -6.41 1.85
N GLU A 93 18.60 -5.13 1.47
CA GLU A 93 17.89 -4.10 2.25
C GLU A 93 16.66 -3.54 1.53
N VAL A 94 16.33 -4.03 0.32
CA VAL A 94 15.16 -3.58 -0.45
C VAL A 94 14.27 -4.76 -0.86
N ILE A 95 12.96 -4.62 -0.62
CA ILE A 95 11.91 -5.55 -1.07
C ILE A 95 10.70 -4.77 -1.55
N THR A 96 10.03 -5.25 -2.61
CA THR A 96 8.80 -4.63 -3.13
C THR A 96 7.57 -5.33 -2.60
N THR A 97 6.56 -4.55 -2.24
CA THR A 97 5.29 -5.00 -1.65
C THR A 97 4.11 -4.50 -2.46
N ILE A 98 2.92 -5.07 -2.23
CA ILE A 98 1.65 -4.61 -2.81
C ILE A 98 1.16 -3.43 -1.97
N GLY A 99 1.91 -2.33 -2.07
CA GLY A 99 1.72 -1.12 -1.28
C GLY A 99 2.12 -1.27 0.20
N ALA A 100 2.05 -0.15 0.92
CA ALA A 100 2.52 -0.07 2.30
C ALA A 100 1.72 -0.98 3.26
N LYS A 101 0.41 -1.14 3.04
CA LYS A 101 -0.47 -1.92 3.93
C LYS A 101 -0.06 -3.39 4.01
N GLU A 102 0.21 -4.02 2.87
CA GLU A 102 0.67 -5.41 2.83
C GLU A 102 2.09 -5.54 3.41
N GLY A 103 2.99 -4.62 3.06
CA GLY A 103 4.35 -4.59 3.63
C GLY A 103 4.36 -4.50 5.15
N PHE A 104 3.60 -3.57 5.74
CA PHE A 104 3.47 -3.46 7.20
C PHE A 104 2.83 -4.69 7.83
N SER A 105 1.81 -5.27 7.17
CA SER A 105 1.14 -6.46 7.71
C SER A 105 2.11 -7.64 7.81
N HIS A 106 2.94 -7.86 6.78
CA HIS A 106 3.97 -8.89 6.81
C HIS A 106 5.10 -8.56 7.79
N LEU A 107 5.52 -7.30 7.87
CA LEU A 107 6.53 -6.87 8.84
C LEU A 107 6.09 -7.21 10.27
N MET A 108 4.85 -6.91 10.63
CA MET A 108 4.31 -7.22 11.96
C MET A 108 4.22 -8.73 12.21
N TRP A 109 3.90 -9.53 11.19
CA TRP A 109 3.91 -10.99 11.31
C TRP A 109 5.30 -11.58 11.53
N VAL A 110 6.35 -10.94 11.00
CA VAL A 110 7.73 -11.41 11.16
C VAL A 110 8.32 -10.95 12.49
N LEU A 111 7.97 -9.75 12.96
CA LEU A 111 8.59 -9.14 14.14
C LEU A 111 7.88 -9.45 15.46
N LEU A 112 6.58 -9.75 15.46
CA LEU A 112 5.78 -9.87 16.69
C LEU A 112 5.26 -11.29 16.91
N GLY A 113 5.40 -11.77 18.15
CA GLY A 113 4.82 -13.00 18.68
C GLY A 113 3.73 -12.76 19.73
N PRO A 114 3.05 -13.82 20.19
CA PRO A 114 2.07 -13.73 21.27
C PRO A 114 2.71 -13.17 22.55
N GLY A 115 2.15 -12.07 23.06
CA GLY A 115 2.62 -11.40 24.30
C GLY A 115 3.54 -10.20 24.05
N ASP A 116 4.03 -10.02 22.82
CA ASP A 116 4.81 -8.83 22.48
C ASP A 116 3.93 -7.59 22.43
N SER A 117 4.54 -6.44 22.74
CA SER A 117 3.89 -5.13 22.67
C SER A 117 4.51 -4.30 21.55
N ALA A 118 3.67 -3.59 20.79
CA ALA A 118 4.09 -2.62 19.79
C ALA A 118 3.75 -1.20 20.27
N LEU A 119 4.71 -0.28 20.16
CA LEU A 119 4.46 1.15 20.37
C LEU A 119 3.90 1.74 19.07
N VAL A 120 2.77 2.43 19.17
CA VAL A 120 2.03 3.04 18.06
C VAL A 120 1.92 4.54 18.29
#